data_AF-A0A8K0UEF7-F1
#
_entry.id   AF-A0A8K0UEF7-F1
#
_cell.length_a   1.000
_cell.length_b   1.000
_cell.length_c   1.000
_cell.angle_alpha   90.00
_cell.angle_beta   90.00
_cell.angle_gamma   90.00
#
_symmetry.space_group_name_H-M   'P 1'
#
loop_
_entity.id
_entity.type
_entity.pdbx_description
1 polymer ?
#
loop_
_entity_poly.entity_id
_entity_poly.type
_entity_poly.pdbx_seq_one_letter_code
_entity_poly.pdbx_strand_id
1 'polypeptide(L)'
;MSTSPRTSSSSDSFHSDHSGVHAYDSSAALIVVHDNEEPEYDPTSFDFSSDDEESEEDEQYERLRSSSVPPLPATSVFLYLFSPLLKLGAIQLFDASKGVQLKWAITALVVFAALCALTRHVWHMLAKYVRRADMEAILLETFARGRGKEGLRNAIRRTVRVSVGLFRVLLAIVYLRASVDVLLPLFPHFRLIHVRAPLTVVLALCIAPLCLPRSLAGSSVLYTTWASVVTFVAWLISMAYAHAKGIRTTNPTSESLGILWQGISIFAFAFATTNTLPLYAALKGSLLPGQPKPRRTRRFTLLSLMSIGLAALLILPLVFFGQPSQPDTRYRKPTFTFRTVLAFFHASTLALSIPSIIITTPELPLPLSIRRSATFQVSKVLLYTIIVSVSLVPVEILRVLSDVVFVLAFVSTYMLPGLIHIVIHTFRRPLAIVIPPSTPITPSSSQASNPYPPESRTDELLQRKERLLQRKRLGKRLVWDIGVWVLLLPVGGGGLLWCVGRIAGKW
;
A
#
# COMPACT_ATOMS: atom_id res chain seq x y z
N MET A 1 -62.13 -29.67 -25.86
CA MET A 1 -61.89 -29.69 -24.40
C MET A 1 -60.81 -28.64 -24.11
N SER A 2 -61.11 -27.33 -24.05
CA SER A 2 -61.58 -26.54 -22.88
C SER A 2 -60.76 -26.85 -21.62
N THR A 3 -59.89 -25.96 -21.12
CA THR A 3 -60.27 -24.77 -20.34
C THR A 3 -59.24 -23.62 -20.37
N SER A 4 -59.80 -22.42 -20.20
CA SER A 4 -59.25 -21.05 -20.29
C SER A 4 -58.40 -20.58 -19.09
N PRO A 5 -57.70 -19.42 -19.20
CA PRO A 5 -56.85 -18.83 -18.16
C PRO A 5 -57.62 -17.85 -17.24
N ARG A 6 -57.10 -17.60 -16.03
CA ARG A 6 -57.60 -16.58 -15.09
C ARG A 6 -56.82 -15.28 -15.22
N THR A 7 -57.51 -14.25 -15.68
CA THR A 7 -57.25 -12.83 -15.44
C THR A 7 -58.26 -12.31 -14.43
N SER A 8 -57.84 -11.46 -13.50
CA SER A 8 -58.76 -10.65 -12.69
C SER A 8 -58.21 -9.24 -12.58
N SER A 9 -58.87 -8.32 -13.27
CA SER A 9 -58.87 -6.89 -13.00
C SER A 9 -59.89 -6.58 -11.91
N SER A 10 -59.60 -5.61 -11.06
CA SER A 10 -60.64 -4.80 -10.41
C SER A 10 -60.10 -3.39 -10.19
N SER A 11 -60.52 -2.51 -11.09
CA SER A 11 -60.67 -1.09 -10.88
C SER A 11 -61.87 -0.86 -9.95
N ASP A 12 -61.71 -0.06 -8.91
CA ASP A 12 -62.83 0.69 -8.35
C ASP A 12 -62.34 2.07 -7.89
N SER A 13 -62.87 3.07 -8.56
CA SER A 13 -62.84 4.48 -8.26
C SER A 13 -64.10 4.82 -7.45
N PHE A 14 -64.05 5.77 -6.51
CA PHE A 14 -65.00 6.88 -6.32
C PHE A 14 -64.69 7.60 -4.98
N HIS A 15 -64.43 8.92 -5.07
CA HIS A 15 -64.96 10.03 -4.25
C HIS A 15 -65.13 9.86 -2.71
N SER A 16 -64.94 10.85 -1.82
CA SER A 16 -64.44 12.23 -1.80
C SER A 16 -64.54 12.71 -0.34
N ASP A 17 -63.67 13.65 0.02
CA ASP A 17 -63.84 14.73 1.01
C ASP A 17 -63.82 14.52 2.55
N HIS A 18 -63.17 15.53 3.16
CA HIS A 18 -63.29 16.09 4.52
C HIS A 18 -62.34 15.66 5.65
N SER A 19 -61.26 16.46 5.78
CA SER A 19 -60.88 17.33 6.93
C SER A 19 -60.63 16.81 8.36
N GLY A 20 -59.56 17.36 8.98
CA GLY A 20 -59.38 17.55 10.43
C GLY A 20 -58.29 16.66 11.04
N VAL A 21 -57.04 17.10 11.22
CA VAL A 21 -56.50 17.97 12.31
C VAL A 21 -56.59 17.33 13.71
N HIS A 22 -55.40 17.21 14.34
CA HIS A 22 -55.06 16.81 15.72
C HIS A 22 -54.95 15.30 16.05
N ALA A 23 -53.72 14.82 16.22
CA ALA A 23 -53.21 14.14 17.43
C ALA A 23 -51.87 13.44 17.13
N TYR A 24 -50.76 14.18 17.14
CA TYR A 24 -49.43 13.60 17.34
C TYR A 24 -48.91 14.00 18.72
N ASP A 25 -49.53 13.44 19.76
CA ASP A 25 -48.86 13.28 21.05
C ASP A 25 -47.96 12.05 20.93
N SER A 26 -46.67 12.29 20.71
CA SER A 26 -45.62 11.30 20.97
C SER A 26 -44.72 11.86 22.06
N SER A 27 -45.11 11.56 23.29
CA SER A 27 -44.30 11.63 24.48
C SER A 27 -43.00 10.86 24.25
N ALA A 28 -41.92 11.57 23.94
CA ALA A 28 -40.58 11.04 24.02
C ALA A 28 -40.30 10.74 25.50
N ALA A 29 -40.46 9.48 25.90
CA ALA A 29 -40.07 8.99 27.21
C ALA A 29 -38.55 9.15 27.33
N LEU A 30 -38.15 10.14 28.13
CA LEU A 30 -36.76 10.43 28.44
C LEU A 30 -36.26 9.32 29.38
N ILE A 31 -35.56 8.33 28.81
CA ILE A 31 -34.92 7.26 29.58
C ILE A 31 -33.67 7.86 30.23
N VAL A 32 -33.76 8.18 31.52
CA VAL A 32 -32.62 8.56 32.35
C VAL A 32 -31.82 7.29 32.64
N VAL A 33 -30.74 7.09 31.89
CA VAL A 33 -29.71 6.10 32.24
C VAL A 33 -28.93 6.66 33.42
N HIS A 34 -28.98 5.96 34.56
CA HIS A 34 -28.08 6.23 35.69
C HIS A 34 -26.71 5.66 35.34
N ASP A 35 -25.74 6.54 35.07
CA ASP A 35 -24.33 6.17 35.03
C ASP A 35 -23.86 5.95 36.49
N ASN A 36 -23.91 4.70 36.94
CA ASN A 36 -23.18 4.29 38.13
C ASN A 36 -21.75 3.92 37.74
N GLU A 37 -20.81 4.32 38.60
CA GLU A 37 -19.35 4.19 38.50
C GLU A 37 -18.65 5.38 37.84
N GLU A 38 -18.32 6.39 38.67
CA GLU A 38 -17.29 7.39 38.42
C GLU A 38 -15.89 6.72 38.46
N PRO A 39 -15.16 6.61 37.34
CA PRO A 39 -13.71 6.56 37.40
C PRO A 39 -13.17 7.99 37.62
N GLU A 40 -12.20 8.13 38.52
CA GLU A 40 -11.43 9.35 38.79
C GLU A 40 -11.13 10.15 37.51
N TYR A 41 -11.81 11.28 37.38
CA TYR A 41 -11.62 12.24 36.31
C TYR A 41 -10.31 12.99 36.55
N ASP A 42 -9.27 12.70 35.75
CA ASP A 42 -8.04 13.48 35.72
C ASP A 42 -8.31 14.81 34.98
N PRO A 43 -8.32 15.98 35.67
CA PRO A 43 -8.77 17.26 35.10
C PRO A 43 -7.77 17.87 34.11
N THR A 44 -6.69 17.16 33.73
CA THR A 44 -5.63 17.68 32.86
C THR A 44 -5.64 17.13 31.43
N SER A 45 -6.61 16.27 31.05
CA SER A 45 -6.64 15.68 29.70
C SER A 45 -7.94 15.95 28.91
N PHE A 46 -8.26 17.22 28.69
CA PHE A 46 -9.19 17.63 27.64
C PHE A 46 -8.56 17.45 26.23
N ASP A 47 -8.32 16.19 25.83
CA ASP A 47 -7.91 15.84 24.47
C ASP A 47 -9.16 15.56 23.60
N PHE A 48 -9.83 16.63 23.15
CA PHE A 48 -10.99 16.63 22.25
C PHE A 48 -10.71 16.08 20.83
N SER A 49 -9.77 15.14 20.68
CA SER A 49 -9.42 14.53 19.40
C SER A 49 -9.94 13.10 19.23
N SER A 50 -10.51 12.45 20.26
CA SER A 50 -10.88 11.02 20.21
C SER A 50 -12.35 10.74 19.90
N ASP A 51 -13.30 11.51 20.46
CA ASP A 51 -14.67 11.00 20.59
C ASP A 51 -15.49 11.10 19.29
N ASP A 52 -15.29 12.15 18.48
CA ASP A 52 -15.94 12.27 17.17
C ASP A 52 -15.39 11.27 16.13
N GLU A 53 -14.17 10.74 16.33
CA GLU A 53 -13.60 9.73 15.44
C GLU A 53 -14.10 8.31 15.76
N GLU A 54 -14.56 8.04 16.98
CA GLU A 54 -14.91 6.69 17.44
C GLU A 54 -16.27 6.20 16.92
N SER A 55 -17.28 7.06 16.77
CA SER A 55 -18.61 6.64 16.28
C SER A 55 -18.64 6.44 14.74
N GLU A 56 -17.90 7.24 13.97
CA GLU A 56 -17.75 7.04 12.53
C GLU A 56 -16.92 5.79 12.19
N GLU A 57 -16.07 5.35 13.13
CA GLU A 57 -15.25 4.15 12.97
C GLU A 57 -16.09 2.86 13.02
N ASP A 58 -17.22 2.83 13.73
CA ASP A 58 -18.07 1.63 13.86
C ASP A 58 -18.72 1.19 12.55
N GLU A 59 -19.30 2.13 11.81
CA GLU A 59 -19.77 1.85 10.44
C GLU A 59 -18.63 1.51 9.46
N GLN A 60 -17.43 2.01 9.75
CA GLN A 60 -16.25 1.71 8.96
C GLN A 60 -15.78 0.26 9.19
N TYR A 61 -15.89 -0.26 10.41
CA TYR A 61 -15.47 -1.63 10.76
C TYR A 61 -16.32 -2.71 10.06
N GLU A 62 -17.64 -2.55 10.03
CA GLU A 62 -18.52 -3.51 9.34
C GLU A 62 -18.26 -3.56 7.83
N ARG A 63 -18.02 -2.40 7.21
CA ARG A 63 -17.70 -2.33 5.77
C ARG A 63 -16.29 -2.81 5.46
N LEU A 64 -15.30 -2.59 6.34
CA LEU A 64 -13.93 -3.10 6.16
C LEU A 64 -13.82 -4.61 6.38
N ARG A 65 -14.72 -5.23 7.16
CA ARG A 65 -14.83 -6.70 7.27
C ARG A 65 -15.21 -7.38 5.95
N SER A 66 -15.79 -6.65 4.99
CA SER A 66 -16.05 -7.17 3.64
C SER A 66 -14.80 -7.24 2.74
N SER A 67 -13.63 -6.81 3.23
CA SER A 67 -12.39 -6.86 2.44
C SER A 67 -11.99 -8.31 2.13
N SER A 68 -11.42 -8.50 0.94
CA SER A 68 -10.97 -9.82 0.45
C SER A 68 -9.78 -10.42 1.21
N VAL A 69 -9.16 -9.67 2.12
CA VAL A 69 -7.96 -10.10 2.86
C VAL A 69 -8.36 -10.60 4.24
N PRO A 70 -7.96 -11.83 4.62
CA PRO A 70 -8.27 -12.32 5.96
C PRO A 70 -7.54 -11.50 7.03
N PRO A 71 -8.07 -11.49 8.26
CA PRO A 71 -7.43 -10.79 9.36
C PRO A 71 -6.02 -11.31 9.61
N LEU A 72 -5.08 -10.38 9.83
CA LEU A 72 -3.68 -10.69 10.11
C LEU A 72 -3.24 -10.10 11.45
N PRO A 73 -2.38 -10.79 12.20
CA PRO A 73 -1.79 -10.24 13.41
C PRO A 73 -0.80 -9.11 13.08
N ALA A 74 -0.60 -8.20 14.03
CA ALA A 74 0.28 -7.03 13.88
C ALA A 74 1.71 -7.40 13.46
N THR A 75 2.24 -8.52 13.94
CA THR A 75 3.58 -9.04 13.60
C THR A 75 3.68 -9.43 12.12
N SER A 76 2.65 -10.06 11.57
CA SER A 76 2.61 -10.41 10.14
C SER A 76 2.45 -9.16 9.27
N VAL A 77 1.61 -8.20 9.70
CA VAL A 77 1.44 -6.91 9.00
C VAL A 77 2.77 -6.14 8.97
N PHE A 78 3.47 -6.07 10.10
CA PHE A 78 4.80 -5.48 10.18
C PHE A 78 5.78 -6.16 9.22
N LEU A 79 5.83 -7.49 9.24
CA LEU A 79 6.70 -8.28 8.37
C LEU A 79 6.43 -7.99 6.89
N TYR A 80 5.16 -7.91 6.47
CA TYR A 80 4.78 -7.61 5.09
C TYR A 80 5.01 -6.16 4.68
N LEU A 81 5.02 -5.21 5.63
CA LEU A 81 5.41 -3.81 5.37
C LEU A 81 6.93 -3.64 5.29
N PHE A 82 7.67 -4.45 6.06
CA PHE A 82 9.12 -4.38 6.20
C PHE A 82 9.86 -5.15 5.11
N SER A 83 9.45 -6.41 4.86
CA SER A 83 10.15 -7.34 3.98
C SER A 83 10.37 -6.79 2.56
N PRO A 84 9.40 -6.15 1.87
CA PRO A 84 9.60 -5.60 0.53
C PRO A 84 10.71 -4.55 0.45
N LEU A 85 10.95 -3.78 1.52
CA LEU A 85 11.98 -2.74 1.58
C LEU A 85 13.41 -3.33 1.57
N LEU A 86 13.58 -4.61 1.92
CA LEU A 86 14.88 -5.29 2.00
C LEU A 86 15.16 -6.20 0.79
N LYS A 87 14.44 -6.05 -0.32
CA LYS A 87 14.59 -6.94 -1.49
C LYS A 87 15.50 -6.32 -2.54
N LEU A 88 15.12 -6.45 -3.81
CA LEU A 88 15.93 -6.08 -4.97
C LEU A 88 16.52 -4.68 -4.84
N GLY A 89 15.72 -3.67 -4.49
CA GLY A 89 16.21 -2.29 -4.34
C GLY A 89 17.30 -2.13 -3.29
N ALA A 90 17.14 -2.75 -2.11
CA ALA A 90 18.15 -2.71 -1.05
C ALA A 90 19.45 -3.41 -1.48
N ILE A 91 19.35 -4.56 -2.14
CA ILE A 91 20.52 -5.33 -2.57
C ILE A 91 21.30 -4.59 -3.66
N GLN A 92 20.62 -3.94 -4.62
CA GLN A 92 21.29 -3.14 -5.65
C GLN A 92 21.91 -1.84 -5.10
N LEU A 93 21.54 -1.41 -3.88
CA LEU A 93 22.00 -0.13 -3.33
C LEU A 93 23.51 -0.08 -3.10
N PHE A 94 24.13 -1.25 -2.85
CA PHE A 94 25.59 -1.38 -2.75
C PHE A 94 26.31 -0.98 -4.04
N ASP A 95 25.77 -1.32 -5.21
CA ASP A 95 26.37 -0.93 -6.48
C ASP A 95 25.98 0.50 -6.86
N ALA A 96 24.75 0.92 -6.52
CA ALA A 96 24.26 2.27 -6.75
C ALA A 96 25.13 3.33 -6.06
N SER A 97 25.58 3.05 -4.84
CA SER A 97 26.36 3.99 -4.03
C SER A 97 27.79 4.19 -4.52
N LYS A 98 28.34 3.30 -5.36
CA LYS A 98 29.68 3.45 -5.97
C LYS A 98 29.81 4.71 -6.83
N GLY A 99 28.72 5.07 -7.52
CA GLY A 99 28.70 6.22 -8.42
C GLY A 99 28.22 7.53 -7.77
N VAL A 100 27.81 7.50 -6.50
CA VAL A 100 27.18 8.64 -5.82
C VAL A 100 28.02 9.02 -4.60
N GLN A 101 28.34 10.30 -4.45
CA GLN A 101 29.05 10.77 -3.27
C GLN A 101 28.25 10.44 -2.01
N LEU A 102 28.93 10.00 -0.96
CA LEU A 102 28.31 9.56 0.29
C LEU A 102 27.25 10.54 0.84
N LYS A 103 27.51 11.85 0.78
CA LYS A 103 26.55 12.89 1.23
C LYS A 103 25.21 12.77 0.51
N TRP A 104 25.24 12.73 -0.83
CA TRP A 104 24.04 12.60 -1.66
C TRP A 104 23.35 11.26 -1.47
N ALA A 105 24.10 10.18 -1.28
CA ALA A 105 23.54 8.86 -1.05
C ALA A 105 22.79 8.77 0.29
N ILE A 106 23.36 9.33 1.37
CA ILE A 106 22.68 9.40 2.69
C ILE A 106 21.45 10.31 2.59
N THR A 107 21.57 11.47 1.95
CA THR A 107 20.42 12.37 1.74
C THR A 107 19.32 11.68 0.94
N ALA A 108 19.66 10.97 -0.15
CA ALA A 108 18.68 10.23 -0.94
C ALA A 108 17.99 9.14 -0.10
N LEU A 109 18.73 8.39 0.72
CA LEU A 109 18.17 7.39 1.62
C LEU A 109 17.12 8.01 2.57
N VAL A 110 17.47 9.11 3.23
CA VAL A 110 16.58 9.80 4.18
C VAL A 110 15.36 10.38 3.48
N VAL A 111 15.55 11.04 2.33
CA VAL A 111 14.47 11.65 1.55
C VAL A 111 13.49 10.59 1.05
N PHE A 112 13.96 9.49 0.44
CA PHE A 112 13.06 8.44 -0.06
C PHE A 112 12.40 7.64 1.07
N ALA A 113 13.06 7.47 2.22
CA ALA A 113 12.41 6.92 3.41
C ALA A 113 11.28 7.82 3.92
N ALA A 114 11.49 9.14 3.98
CA ALA A 114 10.48 10.11 4.36
C ALA A 114 9.32 10.16 3.36
N LEU A 115 9.60 10.13 2.05
CA LEU A 115 8.58 10.06 1.00
C LEU A 115 7.79 8.76 1.05
N CYS A 116 8.42 7.63 1.40
CA CYS A 116 7.73 6.38 1.66
C CYS A 116 6.81 6.49 2.89
N ALA A 117 7.24 7.15 3.96
CA ALA A 117 6.38 7.37 5.13
C ALA A 117 5.17 8.26 4.78
N LEU A 118 5.41 9.34 4.03
CA LEU A 118 4.38 10.26 3.56
C LEU A 118 3.37 9.56 2.65
N THR A 119 3.82 8.81 1.64
CA THR A 119 2.94 8.07 0.71
C THR A 119 2.09 7.03 1.43
N ARG A 120 2.67 6.26 2.37
CA ARG A 120 1.90 5.33 3.22
C ARG A 120 0.86 6.06 4.07
N HIS A 121 1.22 7.22 4.62
CA HIS A 121 0.29 8.03 5.40
C HIS A 121 -0.85 8.59 4.54
N VAL A 122 -0.57 9.08 3.33
CA VAL A 122 -1.59 9.54 2.38
C VAL A 122 -2.55 8.40 2.03
N TRP A 123 -2.04 7.19 1.75
CA TRP A 123 -2.88 6.02 1.54
C TRP A 123 -3.78 5.71 2.74
N HIS A 124 -3.24 5.79 3.95
CA HIS A 124 -4.02 5.60 5.18
C HIS A 124 -5.13 6.66 5.33
N MET A 125 -4.82 7.93 5.08
CA MET A 125 -5.79 9.03 5.12
C MET A 125 -6.88 8.85 4.07
N LEU A 126 -6.51 8.45 2.85
CA LEU A 126 -7.45 8.13 1.77
C LEU A 126 -8.38 6.97 2.15
N ALA A 127 -7.85 5.91 2.75
CA ALA A 127 -8.65 4.78 3.21
C ALA A 127 -9.64 5.17 4.31
N LYS A 128 -9.23 6.07 5.23
CA LYS A 128 -10.10 6.64 6.26
C LYS A 128 -11.21 7.49 5.64
N TYR A 129 -10.84 8.39 4.73
CA TYR A 129 -11.77 9.29 4.06
C TYR A 129 -12.82 8.56 3.21
N VAL A 130 -12.40 7.58 2.40
CA VAL A 130 -13.31 6.79 1.55
C VAL A 130 -14.04 5.71 2.35
N ARG A 131 -13.61 5.42 3.57
CA ARG A 131 -14.10 4.31 4.41
C ARG A 131 -13.94 2.94 3.73
N ARG A 132 -12.95 2.79 2.83
CA ARG A 132 -12.63 1.54 2.12
C ARG A 132 -11.11 1.37 2.02
N ALA A 133 -10.63 0.16 2.23
CA ALA A 133 -9.20 -0.16 2.22
C ALA A 133 -8.74 -0.95 0.97
N ASP A 134 -9.54 -0.93 -0.10
CA ASP A 134 -9.18 -1.51 -1.39
C ASP A 134 -8.84 -0.40 -2.39
N MET A 135 -7.69 -0.51 -3.07
CA MET A 135 -7.27 0.46 -4.08
C MET A 135 -8.30 0.60 -5.21
N GLU A 136 -8.90 -0.52 -5.63
CA GLU A 136 -10.00 -0.56 -6.60
C GLU A 136 -11.15 0.33 -6.13
N ALA A 137 -11.57 0.18 -4.87
CA ALA A 137 -12.71 0.91 -4.35
C ALA A 137 -12.43 2.40 -4.15
N ILE A 138 -11.21 2.76 -3.74
CA ILE A 138 -10.77 4.16 -3.67
C ILE A 138 -10.81 4.80 -5.06
N LEU A 139 -10.27 4.14 -6.09
CA LEU A 139 -10.26 4.64 -7.47
C LEU A 139 -11.66 4.73 -8.08
N LEU A 140 -12.55 3.78 -7.77
CA LEU A 140 -13.95 3.85 -8.16
C LEU A 140 -14.64 5.04 -7.50
N GLU A 141 -14.40 5.22 -6.20
CA GLU A 141 -14.96 6.35 -5.49
C GLU A 141 -14.41 7.66 -6.02
N THR A 142 -13.16 7.75 -6.48
CA THR A 142 -12.58 8.99 -7.02
C THR A 142 -13.07 9.35 -8.42
N PHE A 143 -13.08 8.39 -9.35
CA PHE A 143 -13.33 8.66 -10.77
C PHE A 143 -14.76 8.34 -11.23
N ALA A 144 -15.47 7.45 -10.53
CA ALA A 144 -16.76 6.92 -10.97
C ALA A 144 -17.86 7.00 -9.90
N ARG A 145 -17.85 8.07 -9.09
CA ARG A 145 -18.95 8.37 -8.14
C ARG A 145 -20.23 8.74 -8.89
N GLY A 146 -21.36 8.19 -8.46
CA GLY A 146 -22.71 8.47 -8.98
C GLY A 146 -23.40 7.26 -9.62
N ARG A 147 -24.74 7.34 -9.75
CA ARG A 147 -25.55 6.35 -10.48
C ARG A 147 -25.30 6.47 -11.99
N GLY A 148 -25.43 5.37 -12.74
CA GLY A 148 -25.32 5.35 -14.21
C GLY A 148 -23.92 5.17 -14.81
N LYS A 149 -22.85 5.08 -13.99
CA LYS A 149 -21.46 4.94 -14.47
C LYS A 149 -20.91 3.51 -14.42
N GLU A 150 -21.75 2.47 -14.48
CA GLU A 150 -21.31 1.09 -14.26
C GLU A 150 -20.28 0.61 -15.31
N GLY A 151 -20.38 1.08 -16.56
CA GLY A 151 -19.38 0.81 -17.60
C GLY A 151 -17.99 1.34 -17.21
N LEU A 152 -17.90 2.60 -16.78
CA LEU A 152 -16.66 3.22 -16.30
C LEU A 152 -16.13 2.50 -15.04
N ARG A 153 -17.02 2.14 -14.12
CA ARG A 153 -16.63 1.37 -12.92
C ARG A 153 -15.98 0.05 -13.33
N ASN A 154 -16.61 -0.71 -14.23
CA ASN A 154 -16.04 -1.95 -14.74
C ASN A 154 -14.71 -1.76 -15.45
N ALA A 155 -14.56 -0.70 -16.24
CA ALA A 155 -13.28 -0.36 -16.87
C ALA A 155 -12.19 -0.10 -15.82
N ILE A 156 -12.46 0.74 -14.81
CA ILE A 156 -11.51 1.03 -13.72
C ILE A 156 -11.13 -0.25 -12.97
N ARG A 157 -12.10 -1.10 -12.60
CA ARG A 157 -11.83 -2.38 -11.92
C ARG A 157 -10.87 -3.25 -12.73
N ARG A 158 -11.14 -3.39 -14.04
CA ARG A 158 -10.30 -4.17 -14.95
C ARG A 158 -8.90 -3.56 -15.06
N THR A 159 -8.79 -2.26 -15.30
CA THR A 159 -7.51 -1.56 -15.41
C THR A 159 -6.66 -1.71 -14.15
N VAL A 160 -7.26 -1.55 -12.97
CA VAL A 160 -6.56 -1.71 -11.68
C VAL A 160 -6.08 -3.13 -11.47
N ARG A 161 -6.93 -4.13 -11.74
CA ARG A 161 -6.54 -5.54 -11.59
C ARG A 161 -5.45 -5.93 -12.59
N VAL A 162 -5.56 -5.48 -13.83
CA VAL A 162 -4.56 -5.74 -14.87
C VAL A 162 -3.24 -5.04 -14.53
N SER A 163 -3.25 -3.77 -14.12
CA SER A 163 -2.01 -3.03 -13.80
C SER A 163 -1.29 -3.59 -12.58
N VAL A 164 -2.03 -3.90 -11.51
CA VAL A 164 -1.48 -4.53 -10.29
C VAL A 164 -1.00 -5.96 -10.60
N GLY A 165 -1.77 -6.71 -11.38
CA GLY A 165 -1.40 -8.06 -11.82
C GLY A 165 -0.13 -8.06 -12.65
N LEU A 166 -0.08 -7.21 -13.68
CA LEU A 166 1.08 -7.02 -14.54
C LEU A 166 2.32 -6.62 -13.72
N PHE A 167 2.19 -5.62 -12.85
CA PHE A 167 3.29 -5.18 -12.00
C PHE A 167 3.86 -6.33 -11.16
N ARG A 168 3.01 -7.12 -10.50
CA ARG A 168 3.44 -8.23 -9.64
C ARG A 168 4.06 -9.39 -10.42
N VAL A 169 3.48 -9.74 -11.57
CA VAL A 169 4.04 -10.77 -12.46
C VAL A 169 5.42 -10.35 -12.95
N LEU A 170 5.57 -9.11 -13.44
CA LEU A 170 6.84 -8.58 -13.89
C LEU A 170 7.88 -8.50 -12.76
N LEU A 171 7.47 -8.07 -11.56
CA LEU A 171 8.35 -8.05 -10.39
C LEU A 171 8.84 -9.46 -10.03
N ALA A 172 7.96 -10.46 -10.06
CA ALA A 172 8.33 -11.85 -9.79
C ALA A 172 9.28 -12.41 -10.87
N ILE A 173 9.08 -12.06 -12.15
CA ILE A 173 10.00 -12.41 -13.25
C ILE A 173 11.39 -11.82 -12.99
N VAL A 174 11.48 -10.53 -12.66
CA VAL A 174 12.76 -9.87 -12.37
C VAL A 174 13.42 -10.49 -11.14
N TYR A 175 12.66 -10.85 -10.10
CA TYR A 175 13.21 -11.48 -8.90
C TYR A 175 13.74 -12.87 -9.18
N LEU A 176 12.98 -13.70 -9.91
CA LEU A 176 13.40 -15.04 -10.30
C LEU A 176 14.66 -14.98 -11.17
N ARG A 177 14.71 -14.05 -12.13
CA ARG A 177 15.90 -13.87 -12.94
C ARG A 177 17.09 -13.42 -12.12
N ALA A 178 16.93 -12.38 -11.30
CA ALA A 178 18.01 -11.85 -10.49
C ALA A 178 18.59 -12.94 -9.58
N SER A 179 17.76 -13.81 -8.98
CA SER A 179 18.23 -14.98 -8.24
C SER A 179 19.11 -15.92 -9.08
N VAL A 180 18.72 -16.20 -10.33
CA VAL A 180 19.48 -17.08 -11.24
C VAL A 180 20.78 -16.43 -11.68
N ASP A 181 20.77 -15.14 -12.03
CA ASP A 181 21.94 -14.41 -12.51
C ASP A 181 23.02 -14.27 -11.40
N VAL A 182 22.63 -14.29 -10.13
CA VAL A 182 23.54 -14.37 -8.98
C VAL A 182 24.23 -15.73 -8.86
N LEU A 183 23.50 -16.81 -9.17
CA LEU A 183 23.99 -18.18 -9.03
C LEU A 183 24.80 -18.62 -10.26
N LEU A 184 24.50 -18.09 -11.45
CA LEU A 184 25.13 -18.46 -12.71
C LEU A 184 26.67 -18.46 -12.68
N PRO A 185 27.36 -17.47 -12.07
CA PRO A 185 28.82 -17.44 -12.03
C PRO A 185 29.46 -18.55 -11.18
N LEU A 186 28.68 -19.29 -10.39
CA LEU A 186 29.17 -20.44 -9.61
C LEU A 186 29.34 -21.70 -10.47
N PHE A 187 28.80 -21.72 -11.70
CA PHE A 187 28.80 -22.87 -12.61
C PHE A 187 29.59 -22.61 -13.91
N PRO A 188 30.89 -22.21 -13.83
CA PRO A 188 31.65 -21.80 -15.01
C PRO A 188 32.01 -22.95 -15.96
N HIS A 189 31.94 -24.20 -15.50
CA HIS A 189 32.36 -25.40 -16.26
C HIS A 189 31.30 -25.91 -17.24
N PHE A 190 30.03 -25.52 -17.08
CA PHE A 190 28.92 -26.02 -17.90
C PHE A 190 28.63 -25.15 -19.13
N ARG A 191 29.60 -24.35 -19.62
CA ARG A 191 29.43 -23.38 -20.73
C ARG A 191 28.93 -23.99 -22.06
N LEU A 192 29.03 -25.31 -22.23
CA LEU A 192 28.56 -26.03 -23.42
C LEU A 192 27.03 -26.16 -23.50
N ILE A 193 26.31 -26.01 -22.39
CA ILE A 193 24.85 -26.04 -22.32
C ILE A 193 24.38 -24.67 -21.82
N HIS A 194 23.21 -24.20 -22.25
CA HIS A 194 22.58 -22.98 -21.74
C HIS A 194 22.17 -23.15 -20.26
N VAL A 195 23.14 -23.18 -19.32
CA VAL A 195 22.98 -23.45 -17.86
C VAL A 195 21.90 -22.64 -17.19
N ARG A 196 21.64 -21.44 -17.72
CA ARG A 196 20.61 -20.54 -17.21
C ARG A 196 19.23 -21.21 -17.22
N ALA A 197 18.83 -21.87 -18.31
CA ALA A 197 17.51 -22.48 -18.42
C ALA A 197 17.25 -23.59 -17.38
N PRO A 198 18.10 -24.63 -17.25
CA PRO A 198 17.91 -25.65 -16.22
C PRO A 198 18.01 -25.06 -14.82
N LEU A 199 18.89 -24.08 -14.56
CA LEU A 199 18.99 -23.44 -13.25
C LEU A 199 17.71 -22.67 -12.87
N THR A 200 17.12 -21.93 -13.83
CA THR A 200 15.82 -21.27 -13.65
C THR A 200 14.72 -22.28 -13.35
N VAL A 201 14.65 -23.39 -14.10
CA VAL A 201 13.63 -24.44 -13.91
C VAL A 201 13.79 -25.14 -12.56
N VAL A 202 15.03 -25.47 -12.15
CA VAL A 202 15.30 -26.09 -10.84
C VAL A 202 14.91 -25.16 -9.70
N LEU A 203 15.34 -23.89 -9.77
CA LEU A 203 14.99 -22.91 -8.75
C LEU A 203 13.48 -22.67 -8.68
N ALA A 204 12.81 -22.63 -9.84
CA ALA A 204 11.36 -22.54 -9.90
C ALA A 204 10.71 -23.77 -9.23
N LEU A 205 11.12 -24.98 -9.57
CA LEU A 205 10.57 -26.20 -8.99
C LEU A 205 10.72 -26.22 -7.45
N CYS A 206 11.83 -25.70 -6.91
CA CYS A 206 12.01 -25.53 -5.46
C CYS A 206 11.04 -24.51 -4.83
N ILE A 207 10.68 -23.44 -5.54
CA ILE A 207 9.80 -22.36 -5.05
C ILE A 207 8.32 -22.71 -5.25
N ALA A 208 7.98 -23.54 -6.24
CA ALA A 208 6.62 -23.94 -6.57
C ALA A 208 5.76 -24.37 -5.37
N PRO A 209 6.19 -25.29 -4.47
CA PRO A 209 5.35 -25.71 -3.33
C PRO A 209 5.05 -24.57 -2.36
N LEU A 210 5.94 -23.57 -2.28
CA LEU A 210 5.78 -22.40 -1.42
C LEU A 210 4.74 -21.41 -1.96
N CYS A 211 4.39 -21.49 -3.24
CA CYS A 211 3.43 -20.60 -3.91
C CYS A 211 1.98 -21.13 -3.88
N LEU A 212 1.78 -22.37 -3.42
CA LEU A 212 0.47 -23.02 -3.34
C LEU A 212 -0.49 -22.51 -2.24
N PRO A 213 -0.06 -21.81 -1.17
CA PRO A 213 -1.01 -21.31 -0.18
C PRO A 213 -2.09 -20.40 -0.77
N ARG A 214 -3.32 -20.56 -0.27
CA ARG A 214 -4.48 -19.81 -0.76
C ARG A 214 -4.49 -18.34 -0.32
N SER A 215 -3.82 -18.04 0.80
CA SER A 215 -3.89 -16.76 1.50
C SER A 215 -2.54 -16.33 2.07
N LEU A 216 -2.39 -15.03 2.29
CA LEU A 216 -1.27 -14.41 3.01
C LEU A 216 -1.16 -14.83 4.48
N ALA A 217 -2.25 -15.34 5.07
CA ALA A 217 -2.21 -15.92 6.41
C ALA A 217 -1.61 -17.34 6.44
N GLY A 218 -1.29 -17.91 5.28
CA GLY A 218 -0.68 -19.23 5.20
C GLY A 218 0.69 -19.27 5.86
N SER A 219 0.91 -20.27 6.71
CA SER A 219 2.17 -20.46 7.44
C SER A 219 3.39 -20.50 6.52
N SER A 220 3.28 -21.19 5.37
CA SER A 220 4.36 -21.24 4.36
C SER A 220 4.76 -19.85 3.85
N VAL A 221 3.80 -18.95 3.61
CA VAL A 221 4.09 -17.56 3.15
C VAL A 221 4.77 -16.77 4.25
N LEU A 222 4.30 -16.94 5.49
CA LEU A 222 4.87 -16.25 6.64
C LEU A 222 6.32 -16.71 6.89
N TYR A 223 6.57 -18.02 6.89
CA TYR A 223 7.90 -18.60 7.07
C TYR A 223 8.85 -18.22 5.93
N THR A 224 8.38 -18.23 4.68
CA THR A 224 9.21 -17.81 3.54
C THR A 224 9.53 -16.32 3.59
N THR A 225 8.59 -15.48 4.02
CA THR A 225 8.83 -14.05 4.19
C THR A 225 9.84 -13.79 5.31
N TRP A 226 9.75 -14.50 6.45
CA TRP A 226 10.75 -14.45 7.51
C TRP A 226 12.11 -14.96 7.05
N ALA A 227 12.16 -16.11 6.39
CA ALA A 227 13.39 -16.69 5.85
C ALA A 227 14.04 -15.75 4.84
N SER A 228 13.25 -15.04 4.02
CA SER A 228 13.72 -14.00 3.11
C SER A 228 14.33 -12.80 3.85
N VAL A 229 13.85 -12.44 5.04
CA VAL A 229 14.47 -11.39 5.89
C VAL A 229 15.75 -11.91 6.55
N VAL A 230 15.74 -13.13 7.09
CA VAL A 230 16.92 -13.75 7.71
C VAL A 230 18.07 -13.91 6.71
N THR A 231 17.76 -14.37 5.49
CA THR A 231 18.73 -14.49 4.40
C THR A 231 19.28 -13.13 3.96
N PHE A 232 18.45 -12.07 3.97
CA PHE A 232 18.94 -10.71 3.72
C PHE A 232 19.92 -10.24 4.81
N VAL A 233 19.60 -10.48 6.09
CA VAL A 233 20.49 -10.12 7.21
C VAL A 233 21.80 -10.92 7.15
N ALA A 234 21.74 -12.21 6.85
CA ALA A 234 22.93 -13.04 6.67
C ALA A 234 23.80 -12.56 5.48
N TRP A 235 23.15 -12.16 4.38
CA TRP A 235 23.82 -11.52 3.26
C TRP A 235 24.47 -10.19 3.66
N LEU A 236 23.78 -9.33 4.41
CA LEU A 236 24.28 -8.05 4.91
C LEU A 236 25.50 -8.24 5.83
N ILE A 237 25.45 -9.22 6.75
CA ILE A 237 26.58 -9.57 7.62
C ILE A 237 27.77 -10.05 6.77
N SER A 238 27.52 -10.86 5.75
CA SER A 238 28.57 -11.31 4.82
C SER A 238 29.17 -10.13 4.04
N MET A 239 28.36 -9.17 3.62
CA MET A 239 28.83 -7.94 2.97
C MET A 239 29.65 -7.06 3.92
N ALA A 240 29.23 -6.92 5.18
CA ALA A 240 29.99 -6.21 6.20
C ALA A 240 31.35 -6.87 6.46
N TYR A 241 31.38 -8.21 6.53
CA TYR A 241 32.62 -8.97 6.62
C TYR A 241 33.52 -8.78 5.39
N ALA A 242 32.96 -8.83 4.19
CA ALA A 242 33.69 -8.58 2.95
C ALA A 242 34.32 -7.18 2.95
N HIS A 243 33.54 -6.17 3.33
CA HIS A 243 34.02 -4.80 3.43
C HIS A 243 35.14 -4.66 4.46
N ALA A 244 34.98 -5.22 5.66
CA ALA A 244 36.00 -5.19 6.71
C ALA A 244 37.31 -5.91 6.32
N LYS A 245 37.26 -6.89 5.42
CA LYS A 245 38.42 -7.61 4.91
C LYS A 245 38.95 -7.08 3.57
N GLY A 246 38.39 -5.99 3.04
CA GLY A 246 38.79 -5.44 1.75
C GLY A 246 38.54 -6.42 0.58
N ILE A 247 37.52 -7.27 0.69
CA ILE A 247 37.14 -8.23 -0.35
C ILE A 247 36.20 -7.55 -1.33
N ARG A 248 36.61 -7.44 -2.60
CA ARG A 248 35.78 -6.83 -3.63
C ARG A 248 34.71 -7.79 -4.11
N THR A 249 33.45 -7.50 -3.78
CA THR A 249 32.28 -8.22 -4.28
C THR A 249 31.72 -7.50 -5.51
N THR A 250 31.41 -8.28 -6.54
CA THR A 250 30.74 -7.80 -7.76
C THR A 250 29.35 -8.41 -7.81
N ASN A 251 28.35 -7.59 -8.08
CA ASN A 251 26.98 -8.07 -8.17
C ASN A 251 26.57 -8.29 -9.64
N PRO A 252 26.46 -9.55 -10.10
CA PRO A 252 26.18 -9.86 -11.50
C PRO A 252 24.77 -9.42 -11.93
N THR A 253 23.84 -9.19 -11.00
CA THR A 253 22.48 -8.75 -11.34
C THR A 253 22.45 -7.36 -11.97
N SER A 254 23.39 -6.49 -11.60
CA SER A 254 23.43 -5.11 -12.07
C SER A 254 23.57 -5.03 -13.60
N GLU A 255 24.25 -6.01 -14.22
CA GLU A 255 24.45 -6.08 -15.68
C GLU A 255 23.18 -6.51 -16.44
N SER A 256 22.26 -7.19 -15.75
CA SER A 256 21.01 -7.73 -16.31
C SER A 256 19.84 -6.75 -16.25
N LEU A 257 19.97 -5.69 -15.44
CA LEU A 257 18.92 -4.70 -15.23
C LEU A 257 19.02 -3.55 -16.25
N GLY A 258 17.89 -2.87 -16.45
CA GLY A 258 17.76 -1.76 -17.39
C GLY A 258 18.40 -0.46 -16.92
N ILE A 259 18.26 0.59 -17.74
CA ILE A 259 18.99 1.86 -17.57
C ILE A 259 18.54 2.64 -16.33
N LEU A 260 17.31 2.40 -15.85
CA LEU A 260 16.76 3.07 -14.67
C LEU A 260 17.31 2.50 -13.36
N TRP A 261 17.99 1.36 -13.40
CA TRP A 261 18.55 0.69 -12.23
C TRP A 261 19.97 1.18 -11.91
N GLN A 262 20.15 2.49 -11.82
CA GLN A 262 21.44 3.11 -11.54
C GLN A 262 21.28 4.35 -10.65
N GLY A 263 22.28 4.61 -9.81
CA GLY A 263 22.37 5.82 -8.98
C GLY A 263 21.17 6.03 -8.05
N ILE A 264 20.66 7.26 -8.01
CA ILE A 264 19.61 7.70 -7.08
C ILE A 264 18.28 6.97 -7.32
N SER A 265 18.00 6.54 -8.56
CA SER A 265 16.77 5.81 -8.91
C SER A 265 16.60 4.53 -8.08
N ILE A 266 17.68 3.82 -7.75
CA ILE A 266 17.60 2.61 -6.93
C ILE A 266 17.11 2.92 -5.51
N PHE A 267 17.46 4.08 -4.95
CA PHE A 267 16.96 4.51 -3.63
C PHE A 267 15.44 4.70 -3.67
N ALA A 268 14.91 5.31 -4.74
CA ALA A 268 13.47 5.43 -4.95
C ALA A 268 12.79 4.05 -5.05
N PHE A 269 13.40 3.10 -5.76
CA PHE A 269 12.85 1.75 -5.87
C PHE A 269 12.92 0.97 -4.54
N ALA A 270 14.00 1.11 -3.77
CA ALA A 270 14.15 0.44 -2.46
C ALA A 270 13.04 0.83 -1.48
N PHE A 271 12.52 2.05 -1.60
CA PHE A 271 11.41 2.56 -0.80
C PHE A 271 10.06 2.59 -1.56
N ALA A 272 9.96 1.89 -2.69
CA ALA A 272 8.69 1.70 -3.40
C ALA A 272 7.79 0.70 -2.65
N THR A 273 6.50 1.00 -2.51
CA THR A 273 5.56 0.16 -1.73
C THR A 273 4.24 0.01 -2.45
N THR A 274 3.75 -1.24 -2.53
CA THR A 274 2.61 -1.58 -3.40
C THR A 274 1.44 -2.28 -2.69
N ASN A 275 1.57 -2.60 -1.39
CA ASN A 275 0.59 -3.40 -0.63
C ASN A 275 0.14 -2.75 0.71
N THR A 276 0.13 -1.42 0.80
CA THR A 276 -0.12 -0.71 2.07
C THR A 276 -1.58 -0.81 2.51
N LEU A 277 -2.52 -0.59 1.60
CA LEU A 277 -3.97 -0.59 1.88
C LEU A 277 -4.51 -1.97 2.29
N PRO A 278 -4.20 -3.08 1.59
CA PRO A 278 -4.74 -4.39 1.97
C PRO A 278 -4.20 -4.85 3.34
N LEU A 279 -2.97 -4.49 3.69
CA LEU A 279 -2.37 -4.78 5.00
C LEU A 279 -3.03 -3.95 6.12
N TYR A 280 -3.41 -2.71 5.84
CA TYR A 280 -4.22 -1.90 6.75
C TYR A 280 -5.60 -2.53 7.00
N ALA A 281 -6.26 -3.00 5.94
CA ALA A 281 -7.54 -3.71 6.03
C ALA A 281 -7.41 -4.98 6.90
N ALA A 282 -6.38 -5.79 6.65
CA ALA A 282 -6.13 -7.03 7.36
C ALA A 282 -5.87 -6.83 8.86
N LEU A 283 -5.19 -5.75 9.26
CA LEU A 283 -4.98 -5.42 10.67
C LEU A 283 -6.28 -5.05 11.37
N LYS A 284 -7.18 -4.34 10.69
CA LYS A 284 -8.49 -3.94 11.23
C LYS A 284 -9.49 -5.11 11.29
N GLY A 285 -9.42 -6.05 10.35
CA GLY A 285 -10.35 -7.18 10.27
C GLY A 285 -10.26 -8.19 11.42
N SER A 286 -9.23 -8.14 12.28
CA SER A 286 -8.93 -9.20 13.26
C SER A 286 -9.82 -9.23 14.52
N LEU A 287 -10.86 -8.40 14.59
CA LEU A 287 -11.72 -8.33 15.77
C LEU A 287 -12.80 -9.41 15.70
N LEU A 288 -12.83 -10.29 16.70
CA LEU A 288 -14.00 -11.13 16.98
C LEU A 288 -15.13 -10.24 17.52
N PRO A 289 -16.39 -10.50 17.14
CA PRO A 289 -17.53 -9.81 17.74
C PRO A 289 -17.55 -10.03 19.27
N GLY A 290 -17.77 -8.95 20.04
CA GLY A 290 -17.91 -8.99 21.50
C GLY A 290 -16.65 -8.75 22.34
N GLN A 291 -15.47 -8.52 21.72
CA GLN A 291 -14.26 -8.15 22.47
C GLN A 291 -14.15 -6.61 22.61
N PRO A 292 -13.76 -6.09 23.79
CA PRO A 292 -13.60 -4.65 24.00
C PRO A 292 -12.56 -4.08 23.04
N LYS A 293 -12.89 -2.96 22.39
CA LYS A 293 -12.13 -2.35 21.28
C LYS A 293 -10.74 -1.91 21.76
N PRO A 294 -9.62 -2.51 21.31
CA PRO A 294 -8.30 -1.96 21.60
C PRO A 294 -8.00 -0.77 20.68
N ARG A 295 -7.42 0.32 21.22
CA ARG A 295 -6.89 1.51 20.50
C ARG A 295 -5.85 1.13 19.41
N ARG A 296 -6.31 0.63 18.25
CA ARG A 296 -5.47 -0.01 17.21
C ARG A 296 -5.09 0.88 16.03
N THR A 297 -5.77 2.00 15.78
CA THR A 297 -5.44 2.91 14.65
C THR A 297 -4.05 3.52 14.79
N ARG A 298 -3.65 3.93 16.01
CA ARG A 298 -2.28 4.36 16.33
C ARG A 298 -1.23 3.28 16.03
N ARG A 299 -1.62 2.00 16.07
CA ARG A 299 -0.70 0.88 15.84
C ARG A 299 -0.29 0.75 14.37
N PHE A 300 -1.17 0.98 13.39
CA PHE A 300 -0.76 0.85 11.98
C PHE A 300 0.30 1.89 11.58
N THR A 301 0.07 3.16 11.94
CA THR A 301 1.03 4.24 11.65
C THR A 301 2.37 3.99 12.34
N LEU A 302 2.34 3.54 13.60
CA LEU A 302 3.55 3.16 14.33
C LEU A 302 4.28 1.99 13.65
N LEU A 303 3.58 0.90 13.31
CA LEU A 303 4.17 -0.26 12.62
C LEU A 303 4.76 0.13 11.26
N SER A 304 4.08 0.99 10.51
CA SER A 304 4.58 1.51 9.25
C SER A 304 5.86 2.32 9.44
N LEU A 305 5.88 3.26 10.39
CA LEU A 305 7.06 4.09 10.67
C LEU A 305 8.23 3.24 11.17
N MET A 306 7.97 2.30 12.08
CA MET A 306 8.98 1.34 12.55
C MET A 306 9.53 0.48 11.41
N SER A 307 8.70 0.01 10.49
CA SER A 307 9.16 -0.80 9.35
C SER A 307 10.08 -0.01 8.42
N ILE A 308 9.76 1.26 8.16
CA ILE A 308 10.59 2.14 7.31
C ILE A 308 11.89 2.50 8.03
N GLY A 309 11.80 2.89 9.30
CA GLY A 309 12.97 3.24 10.11
C GLY A 309 13.94 2.06 10.23
N LEU A 310 13.44 0.87 10.57
CA LEU A 310 14.26 -0.33 10.66
C LEU A 310 14.87 -0.71 9.30
N ALA A 311 14.11 -0.58 8.21
CA ALA A 311 14.65 -0.85 6.88
C ALA A 311 15.75 0.15 6.51
N ALA A 312 15.54 1.45 6.73
CA ALA A 312 16.54 2.47 6.49
C ALA A 312 17.82 2.22 7.31
N LEU A 313 17.69 1.83 8.58
CA LEU A 313 18.81 1.47 9.44
C LEU A 313 19.60 0.26 8.93
N LEU A 314 18.92 -0.78 8.44
CA LEU A 314 19.58 -1.97 7.87
C LEU A 314 20.22 -1.71 6.49
N ILE A 315 19.65 -0.79 5.72
CA ILE A 315 20.14 -0.42 4.39
C ILE A 315 21.32 0.56 4.49
N LEU A 316 21.35 1.40 5.53
CA LEU A 316 22.37 2.44 5.73
C LEU A 316 23.83 1.91 5.61
N PRO A 317 24.23 0.78 6.23
CA PRO A 317 25.57 0.23 6.06
C PRO A 317 25.95 -0.05 4.59
N LEU A 318 25.00 -0.45 3.75
CA LEU A 318 25.25 -0.73 2.32
C LEU A 318 25.68 0.52 1.56
N VAL A 319 25.20 1.70 1.98
CA VAL A 319 25.59 2.99 1.39
C VAL A 319 27.06 3.27 1.67
N PHE A 320 27.54 2.96 2.88
CA PHE A 320 28.95 3.09 3.25
C PHE A 320 29.82 2.03 2.55
N PHE A 321 29.36 0.77 2.49
CA PHE A 321 30.14 -0.31 1.91
C PHE A 321 30.43 -0.14 0.42
N GLY A 322 29.55 0.55 -0.31
CA GLY A 322 29.75 0.81 -1.73
C GLY A 322 30.66 2.01 -2.04
N GLN A 323 31.09 2.79 -1.05
CA GLN A 323 32.03 3.88 -1.31
C GLN A 323 33.41 3.33 -1.72
N PRO A 324 34.10 3.98 -2.67
CA PRO A 324 35.46 3.58 -3.03
C PRO A 324 36.38 3.71 -1.81
N SER A 325 36.99 2.60 -1.40
CA SER A 325 38.02 2.62 -0.36
C SER A 325 39.28 3.33 -0.87
N GLN A 326 40.10 3.86 0.04
CA GLN A 326 41.34 4.55 -0.31
C GLN A 326 42.21 3.74 -1.30
N PRO A 327 42.91 4.43 -2.23
CA PRO A 327 43.63 3.82 -3.35
C PRO A 327 44.71 2.81 -2.96
N ASP A 328 45.19 2.83 -1.71
CA ASP A 328 46.28 1.97 -1.24
C ASP A 328 45.84 0.60 -0.71
N THR A 329 44.53 0.33 -0.67
CA THR A 329 44.01 -0.97 -0.21
C THR A 329 44.11 -2.04 -1.30
N ARG A 330 45.05 -2.99 -1.13
CA ARG A 330 45.12 -4.19 -1.99
C ARG A 330 43.85 -5.02 -1.83
N TYR A 331 42.94 -4.92 -2.78
CA TYR A 331 41.71 -5.71 -2.78
C TYR A 331 42.00 -7.20 -2.92
N ARG A 332 41.49 -7.99 -1.98
CA ARG A 332 41.57 -9.44 -2.03
C ARG A 332 40.41 -10.00 -2.85
N LYS A 333 40.68 -10.94 -3.76
CA LYS A 333 39.62 -11.67 -4.45
C LYS A 333 38.89 -12.61 -3.46
N PRO A 334 37.56 -12.69 -3.51
CA PRO A 334 36.80 -13.59 -2.63
C PRO A 334 37.19 -15.05 -2.88
N THR A 335 37.26 -15.85 -1.82
CA THR A 335 37.37 -17.31 -1.95
C THR A 335 36.09 -17.86 -2.60
N PHE A 336 36.21 -18.99 -3.30
CA PHE A 336 35.06 -19.63 -3.96
C PHE A 336 33.93 -19.96 -2.96
N THR A 337 34.29 -20.44 -1.77
CA THR A 337 33.34 -20.74 -0.68
C THR A 337 32.58 -19.49 -0.24
N PHE A 338 33.29 -18.38 0.00
CA PHE A 338 32.67 -17.12 0.39
C PHE A 338 31.75 -16.57 -0.69
N ARG A 339 32.18 -16.62 -1.96
CA ARG A 339 31.33 -16.23 -3.10
C ARG A 339 30.05 -17.06 -3.19
N THR A 340 30.15 -18.37 -2.95
CA THR A 340 29.01 -19.30 -2.96
C THR A 340 28.02 -18.96 -1.86
N VAL A 341 28.49 -18.74 -0.64
CA VAL A 341 27.64 -18.36 0.50
C VAL A 341 26.94 -17.01 0.25
N LEU A 342 27.68 -16.02 -0.25
CA LEU A 342 27.13 -14.70 -0.56
C LEU A 342 26.06 -14.78 -1.66
N ALA A 343 26.34 -15.51 -2.73
CA ALA A 343 25.42 -15.73 -3.84
C ALA A 343 24.17 -16.51 -3.40
N PHE A 344 24.34 -17.52 -2.54
CA PHE A 344 23.24 -18.30 -1.98
C PHE A 344 22.29 -17.43 -1.16
N PHE A 345 22.80 -16.60 -0.23
CA PHE A 345 21.94 -15.73 0.57
C PHE A 345 21.24 -14.65 -0.26
N HIS A 346 21.93 -14.07 -1.24
CA HIS A 346 21.32 -13.11 -2.17
C HIS A 346 20.21 -13.78 -2.98
N ALA A 347 20.51 -14.90 -3.67
CA ALA A 347 19.53 -15.60 -4.48
C ALA A 347 18.32 -16.08 -3.65
N SER A 348 18.56 -16.60 -2.44
CA SER A 348 17.52 -17.03 -1.51
C SER A 348 16.65 -15.87 -1.03
N THR A 349 17.23 -14.70 -0.74
CA THR A 349 16.48 -13.51 -0.34
C THR A 349 15.43 -13.14 -1.38
N LEU A 350 15.82 -13.10 -2.66
CA LEU A 350 14.94 -12.76 -3.76
C LEU A 350 13.94 -13.90 -4.08
N ALA A 351 14.42 -15.15 -4.15
CA ALA A 351 13.60 -16.32 -4.44
C ALA A 351 12.48 -16.53 -3.41
N LEU A 352 12.79 -16.44 -2.12
CA LEU A 352 11.83 -16.63 -1.03
C LEU A 352 10.81 -15.50 -0.91
N SER A 353 11.00 -14.39 -1.62
CA SER A 353 10.01 -13.30 -1.65
C SER A 353 8.94 -13.48 -2.75
N ILE A 354 9.20 -14.31 -3.76
CA ILE A 354 8.29 -14.61 -4.87
C ILE A 354 6.92 -15.14 -4.41
N PRO A 355 6.82 -16.07 -3.42
CA PRO A 355 5.52 -16.56 -2.94
C PRO A 355 4.58 -15.43 -2.50
N SER A 356 5.09 -14.44 -1.75
CA SER A 356 4.28 -13.31 -1.29
C SER A 356 3.76 -12.43 -2.44
N ILE A 357 4.56 -12.28 -3.51
CA ILE A 357 4.18 -11.52 -4.70
C ILE A 357 3.08 -12.27 -5.47
N ILE A 358 3.24 -13.57 -5.70
CA ILE A 358 2.28 -14.39 -6.44
C ILE A 358 0.95 -14.47 -5.71
N ILE A 359 0.96 -14.69 -4.39
CA ILE A 359 -0.26 -14.85 -3.61
C ILE A 359 -1.07 -13.56 -3.55
N THR A 360 -0.42 -12.40 -3.55
CA THR A 360 -1.15 -11.14 -3.64
C THR A 360 -1.71 -10.88 -5.03
N THR A 361 -1.14 -11.48 -6.09
CA THR A 361 -1.51 -11.21 -7.49
C THR A 361 -2.98 -11.52 -7.76
N PRO A 362 -3.75 -10.59 -8.37
CA PRO A 362 -5.15 -10.84 -8.70
C PRO A 362 -5.27 -12.06 -9.62
N GLU A 363 -6.28 -12.88 -9.38
CA GLU A 363 -6.54 -14.07 -10.19
C GLU A 363 -6.92 -13.67 -11.62
N LEU A 364 -6.41 -14.45 -12.59
CA LEU A 364 -6.77 -14.28 -13.99
C LEU A 364 -8.26 -14.60 -14.19
N PRO A 365 -8.97 -13.85 -15.06
CA PRO A 365 -10.37 -14.12 -15.35
C PRO A 365 -10.48 -15.44 -16.10
N LEU A 366 -10.80 -16.52 -15.37
CA LEU A 366 -11.06 -17.83 -15.96
C LEU A 366 -12.58 -18.03 -16.15
N PRO A 367 -12.99 -18.70 -17.25
CA PRO A 367 -14.39 -19.05 -17.45
C PRO A 367 -14.87 -19.99 -16.32
N LEU A 368 -16.13 -19.80 -15.90
CA LEU A 368 -16.71 -20.50 -14.75
C LEU A 368 -16.65 -22.03 -14.88
N SER A 369 -16.71 -22.56 -16.11
CA SER A 369 -16.62 -24.00 -16.38
C SER A 369 -15.29 -24.60 -15.89
N ILE A 370 -14.16 -23.95 -16.16
CA ILE A 370 -12.83 -24.40 -15.74
C ILE A 370 -12.68 -24.26 -14.21
N ARG A 371 -13.24 -23.18 -13.64
CA ARG A 371 -13.19 -22.95 -12.19
C ARG A 371 -13.99 -23.99 -11.40
N ARG A 372 -15.09 -24.51 -11.97
CA ARG A 372 -15.91 -25.54 -11.33
C ARG A 372 -15.28 -26.94 -11.43
N SER A 373 -14.55 -27.23 -12.50
CA SER A 373 -13.96 -28.56 -12.70
C SER A 373 -12.65 -28.79 -11.95
N ALA A 374 -11.90 -27.72 -11.64
CA ALA A 374 -10.61 -27.84 -10.98
C ALA A 374 -10.69 -27.63 -9.46
N THR A 375 -10.24 -28.61 -8.69
CA THR A 375 -10.06 -28.51 -7.23
C THR A 375 -8.82 -27.69 -6.84
N PHE A 376 -7.91 -27.47 -7.79
CA PHE A 376 -6.67 -26.70 -7.62
C PHE A 376 -6.76 -25.28 -8.23
N GLN A 377 -5.93 -24.36 -7.75
CA GLN A 377 -5.91 -22.95 -8.19
C GLN A 377 -5.23 -22.81 -9.57
N VAL A 378 -5.93 -23.23 -10.64
CA VAL A 378 -5.44 -23.20 -12.03
C VAL A 378 -4.87 -21.84 -12.43
N SER A 379 -5.52 -20.75 -12.01
CA SER A 379 -5.09 -19.37 -12.31
C SER A 379 -3.69 -19.08 -11.78
N LYS A 380 -3.36 -19.51 -10.56
CA LYS A 380 -2.03 -19.31 -9.96
C LYS A 380 -0.98 -20.22 -10.60
N VAL A 381 -1.33 -21.46 -10.93
CA VAL A 381 -0.42 -22.37 -11.65
C VAL A 381 -0.08 -21.78 -13.02
N LEU A 382 -1.08 -21.31 -13.77
CA LEU A 382 -0.88 -20.67 -15.07
C LEU A 382 -0.02 -19.40 -14.93
N LEU A 383 -0.30 -18.55 -13.95
CA LEU A 383 0.50 -17.36 -13.66
C LEU A 383 1.95 -17.72 -13.32
N TYR A 384 2.16 -18.78 -12.54
CA TYR A 384 3.49 -19.28 -12.22
C TYR A 384 4.24 -19.77 -13.46
N THR A 385 3.57 -20.54 -14.34
CA THR A 385 4.17 -20.98 -15.60
C THR A 385 4.51 -19.81 -16.53
N ILE A 386 3.72 -18.74 -16.54
CA ILE A 386 4.04 -17.49 -17.25
C ILE A 386 5.29 -16.84 -16.66
N ILE A 387 5.41 -16.74 -15.33
CA ILE A 387 6.60 -16.18 -14.69
C ILE A 387 7.85 -16.97 -15.09
N VAL A 388 7.80 -18.30 -15.03
CA VAL A 388 8.94 -19.16 -15.37
C VAL A 388 9.29 -19.03 -16.85
N SER A 389 8.31 -19.12 -17.76
CA SER A 389 8.57 -19.01 -19.20
C SER A 389 9.12 -17.63 -19.60
N VAL A 390 8.55 -16.54 -19.10
CA VAL A 390 9.03 -15.17 -19.39
C VAL A 390 10.40 -14.92 -18.74
N SER A 391 10.73 -15.57 -17.62
CA SER A 391 12.07 -15.46 -17.02
C SER A 391 13.19 -16.10 -17.85
N LEU A 392 12.87 -16.92 -18.86
CA LEU A 392 13.83 -17.52 -19.80
C LEU A 392 14.18 -16.62 -20.99
N VAL A 393 13.47 -15.50 -21.15
CA VAL A 393 13.65 -14.55 -22.25
C VAL A 393 15.10 -13.97 -22.26
N PRO A 394 15.62 -13.55 -23.43
CA PRO A 394 16.91 -12.87 -23.54
C PRO A 394 17.07 -11.66 -22.60
N VAL A 395 18.32 -11.37 -22.23
CA VAL A 395 18.67 -10.29 -21.28
C VAL A 395 18.18 -8.93 -21.77
N GLU A 396 18.23 -8.66 -23.08
CA GLU A 396 17.83 -7.36 -23.63
C GLU A 396 16.36 -7.03 -23.40
N ILE A 397 15.47 -8.01 -23.57
CA ILE A 397 14.04 -7.82 -23.30
C ILE A 397 13.82 -7.68 -21.79
N LEU A 398 14.57 -8.42 -20.97
CA LEU A 398 14.49 -8.30 -19.52
C LEU A 398 14.90 -6.91 -19.03
N ARG A 399 15.91 -6.28 -19.62
CA ARG A 399 16.30 -4.90 -19.29
C ARG A 399 15.09 -3.96 -19.45
N VAL A 400 14.40 -4.02 -20.58
CA VAL A 400 13.18 -3.25 -20.83
C VAL A 400 12.08 -3.58 -19.82
N LEU A 401 11.82 -4.87 -19.57
CA LEU A 401 10.82 -5.30 -18.58
C LEU A 401 11.15 -4.78 -17.18
N SER A 402 12.43 -4.75 -16.80
CA SER A 402 12.87 -4.24 -15.50
C SER A 402 12.69 -2.73 -15.38
N ASP A 403 12.89 -1.96 -16.46
CA ASP A 403 12.60 -0.52 -16.50
C ASP A 403 11.08 -0.27 -16.41
N VAL A 404 10.25 -1.11 -17.05
CA VAL A 404 8.79 -1.06 -16.89
C VAL A 404 8.38 -1.34 -15.44
N VAL A 405 8.97 -2.35 -14.78
CA VAL A 405 8.75 -2.62 -13.34
C VAL A 405 9.10 -1.41 -12.50
N PHE A 406 10.23 -0.76 -12.80
CA PHE A 406 10.67 0.44 -12.10
C PHE A 406 9.63 1.57 -12.22
N VAL A 407 9.20 1.89 -13.45
CA VAL A 407 8.21 2.95 -13.69
C VAL A 407 6.88 2.64 -13.03
N LEU A 408 6.41 1.39 -13.11
CA LEU A 408 5.17 0.97 -12.44
C LEU A 408 5.29 1.06 -10.92
N ALA A 409 6.41 0.65 -10.32
CA ALA A 409 6.66 0.78 -8.88
C ALA A 409 6.68 2.25 -8.45
N PHE A 410 7.35 3.09 -9.24
CA PHE A 410 7.50 4.51 -8.98
C PHE A 410 6.16 5.26 -9.08
N VAL A 411 5.41 5.06 -10.16
CA VAL A 411 4.09 5.67 -10.37
C VAL A 411 3.11 5.19 -9.30
N SER A 412 3.06 3.89 -9.01
CA SER A 412 2.12 3.34 -8.02
C SER A 412 2.41 3.82 -6.61
N THR A 413 3.69 4.02 -6.25
CA THR A 413 4.08 4.47 -4.90
C THR A 413 3.96 5.98 -4.73
N TYR A 414 4.55 6.76 -5.63
CA TYR A 414 4.73 8.20 -5.41
C TYR A 414 3.68 9.06 -6.13
N MET A 415 3.22 8.67 -7.33
CA MET A 415 2.26 9.46 -8.11
C MET A 415 0.82 9.19 -7.77
N LEU A 416 0.44 7.92 -7.76
CA LEU A 416 -0.95 7.50 -7.65
C LEU A 416 -1.63 8.02 -6.37
N PRO A 417 -1.10 7.83 -5.14
CA PRO A 417 -1.74 8.37 -3.94
C PRO A 417 -1.87 9.89 -3.95
N GLY A 418 -0.87 10.62 -4.44
CA GLY A 418 -0.92 12.08 -4.51
C GLY A 418 -1.98 12.58 -5.49
N LEU A 419 -2.07 11.96 -6.67
CA LEU A 419 -3.08 12.27 -7.67
C LEU A 419 -4.49 11.99 -7.13
N ILE A 420 -4.69 10.83 -6.51
CA ILE A 420 -5.98 10.46 -5.89
C ILE A 420 -6.37 11.49 -4.82
N HIS A 421 -5.43 11.86 -3.95
CA HIS A 421 -5.67 12.85 -2.89
C HIS A 421 -6.11 14.20 -3.45
N ILE A 422 -5.39 14.74 -4.44
CA ILE A 422 -5.75 16.02 -5.09
C ILE A 422 -7.12 15.92 -5.79
N VAL A 423 -7.38 14.82 -6.50
CA VAL A 423 -8.69 14.60 -7.15
C VAL A 423 -9.82 14.59 -6.14
N ILE A 424 -9.65 13.92 -5.00
CA ILE A 424 -10.67 13.88 -3.96
C ILE A 424 -10.86 15.23 -3.29
N HIS A 425 -9.77 15.91 -2.93
CA HIS A 425 -9.84 17.06 -2.03
C HIS A 425 -9.96 18.40 -2.76
N THR A 426 -9.36 18.55 -3.94
CA THR A 426 -9.35 19.83 -4.68
C THR A 426 -10.45 19.88 -5.73
N PHE A 427 -10.64 18.80 -6.49
CA PHE A 427 -11.60 18.79 -7.59
C PHE A 427 -13.02 18.42 -7.17
N ARG A 428 -13.23 17.86 -5.97
CA ARG A 428 -14.57 17.63 -5.45
C ARG A 428 -14.98 18.74 -4.51
N ARG A 429 -16.27 19.10 -4.57
CA ARG A 429 -16.88 20.03 -3.61
C ARG A 429 -16.59 19.51 -2.19
N PRO A 430 -15.95 20.31 -1.32
CA PRO A 430 -15.80 19.94 0.07
C PRO A 430 -17.19 19.74 0.67
N LEU A 431 -17.40 18.64 1.41
CA LEU A 431 -18.51 18.49 2.34
C LEU A 431 -18.25 19.44 3.52
N ALA A 432 -18.20 20.74 3.25
CA ALA A 432 -18.14 21.73 4.30
C ALA A 432 -19.57 22.18 4.53
N ILE A 433 -20.09 21.87 5.72
CA ILE A 433 -21.10 22.70 6.37
C ILE A 433 -20.36 24.03 6.64
N VAL A 434 -20.24 24.86 5.61
CA VAL A 434 -19.88 26.26 5.81
C VAL A 434 -21.13 26.85 6.39
N ILE A 435 -21.16 27.05 7.71
CA ILE A 435 -22.15 27.93 8.30
C ILE A 435 -21.95 29.28 7.60
N PRO A 436 -22.91 29.74 6.78
CA PRO A 436 -22.77 31.02 6.12
C PRO A 436 -22.57 32.08 7.22
N PRO A 437 -21.60 33.01 7.07
CA PRO A 437 -21.30 34.03 8.07
C PRO A 437 -22.44 35.04 8.32
N SER A 438 -23.63 34.79 7.76
CA SER A 438 -24.80 35.65 7.81
C SER A 438 -26.02 34.85 7.37
N THR A 439 -26.51 33.92 8.17
CA THR A 439 -27.98 33.80 8.28
C THR A 439 -28.41 34.93 9.19
N PRO A 440 -28.93 36.06 8.67
CA PRO A 440 -29.60 37.02 9.53
C PRO A 440 -30.69 36.24 10.25
N ILE A 441 -30.62 36.18 11.57
CA ILE A 441 -31.78 35.85 12.39
C ILE A 441 -32.78 36.94 12.03
N THR A 442 -33.74 36.64 11.16
CA THR A 442 -34.92 37.50 11.00
C THR A 442 -35.53 37.56 12.39
N PRO A 443 -35.56 38.72 13.07
CA PRO A 443 -36.25 38.82 14.33
C PRO A 443 -37.72 38.60 14.00
N SER A 444 -38.24 37.42 14.31
CA SER A 444 -39.69 37.19 14.35
C SER A 444 -40.23 38.12 15.43
N SER A 445 -40.76 39.25 14.98
CA SER A 445 -41.36 40.31 15.78
C SER A 445 -42.69 39.83 16.36
N SER A 446 -42.66 38.90 17.31
CA SER A 446 -43.84 38.54 18.11
C SER A 446 -43.46 37.57 19.23
N GLN A 447 -42.74 38.02 20.24
CA GLN A 447 -42.90 37.49 21.61
C GLN A 447 -42.27 38.45 22.61
N ALA A 448 -43.14 39.30 23.15
CA ALA A 448 -42.90 40.02 24.38
C ALA A 448 -42.79 39.04 25.55
N SER A 449 -42.05 39.47 26.58
CA SER A 449 -42.00 38.94 27.96
C SER A 449 -41.52 37.50 28.15
N ASN A 450 -40.21 37.27 28.07
CA ASN A 450 -39.57 36.20 28.83
C ASN A 450 -38.28 36.73 29.49
N PRO A 451 -38.11 36.67 30.84
CA PRO A 451 -37.02 37.32 31.55
C PRO A 451 -35.74 36.46 31.70
N TYR A 452 -35.53 35.46 30.83
CA TYR A 452 -34.32 34.64 30.85
C TYR A 452 -33.18 35.29 30.05
N PRO A 453 -31.92 35.22 30.54
CA PRO A 453 -30.78 35.85 29.87
C PRO A 453 -30.57 35.23 28.48
N PRO A 454 -30.08 36.01 27.51
CA PRO A 454 -30.20 35.68 26.09
C PRO A 454 -29.27 34.52 25.68
N GLU A 455 -29.85 33.49 25.05
CA GLU A 455 -29.19 32.33 24.39
C GLU A 455 -28.07 32.74 23.40
N SER A 456 -28.03 34.01 23.00
CA SER A 456 -26.98 34.60 22.14
C SER A 456 -25.53 34.37 22.63
N ARG A 457 -25.30 34.29 23.95
CA ARG A 457 -23.93 34.17 24.50
C ARG A 457 -23.40 32.73 24.41
N THR A 458 -24.29 31.74 24.55
CA THR A 458 -23.93 30.32 24.35
C THR A 458 -23.66 30.04 22.87
N ASP A 459 -24.44 30.64 21.97
CA ASP A 459 -24.23 30.54 20.53
C ASP A 459 -22.92 31.19 20.08
N GLU A 460 -22.52 32.32 20.68
CA GLU A 460 -21.24 32.96 20.36
C GLU A 460 -20.04 32.08 20.76
N LEU A 461 -20.12 31.41 21.91
CA LEU A 461 -19.07 30.49 22.35
C LEU A 461 -19.00 29.23 21.48
N LEU A 462 -20.14 28.68 21.07
CA LEU A 462 -20.21 27.57 20.12
C LEU A 462 -19.66 27.96 18.75
N GLN A 463 -20.00 29.15 18.25
CA GLN A 463 -19.50 29.65 16.98
C GLN A 463 -17.98 29.92 17.02
N ARG A 464 -17.45 30.45 18.13
CA ARG A 464 -16.00 30.61 18.33
C ARG A 464 -15.31 29.24 18.37
N LYS A 465 -15.87 28.27 19.09
CA LYS A 465 -15.35 26.89 19.15
C LYS A 465 -15.32 26.25 17.76
N GLU A 466 -16.40 26.38 17.00
CA GLU A 466 -16.48 25.83 15.65
C GLU A 466 -15.48 26.49 14.70
N ARG A 467 -15.34 27.82 14.72
CA ARG A 467 -14.33 28.53 13.92
C ARG A 467 -12.91 28.07 14.27
N LEU A 468 -12.62 27.82 15.54
CA LEU A 468 -11.32 27.28 15.97
C LEU A 468 -11.11 25.85 15.48
N LEU A 469 -12.14 25.00 15.55
CA LEU A 469 -12.09 23.64 15.02
C LEU A 469 -11.89 23.63 13.49
N GLN A 470 -12.60 24.50 12.77
CA GLN A 470 -12.43 24.66 11.33
C GLN A 470 -11.02 25.14 10.98
N ARG A 471 -10.46 26.13 11.70
CA ARG A 471 -9.07 26.59 11.50
C ARG A 471 -8.05 25.49 11.75
N LYS A 472 -8.21 24.70 12.82
CA LYS A 472 -7.31 23.58 13.15
C LYS A 472 -7.38 22.48 12.08
N ARG A 473 -8.60 22.11 11.63
CA ARG A 473 -8.82 21.13 10.55
C ARG A 473 -8.24 21.64 9.22
N LEU A 474 -8.41 22.91 8.91
CA LEU A 474 -7.88 23.56 7.70
C LEU A 474 -6.35 23.60 7.72
N GLY A 475 -5.73 23.99 8.84
CA GLY A 475 -4.26 24.01 8.98
C GLY A 475 -3.65 22.63 8.78
N LYS A 476 -4.22 21.59 9.42
CA LYS A 476 -3.77 20.20 9.23
C LYS A 476 -3.91 19.77 7.77
N ARG A 477 -5.04 20.09 7.13
CA ARG A 477 -5.28 19.79 5.71
C ARG A 477 -4.28 20.50 4.79
N LEU A 478 -3.98 21.77 5.04
CA LEU A 478 -3.04 22.55 4.24
C LEU A 478 -1.64 21.91 4.25
N VAL A 479 -1.17 21.48 5.42
CA VAL A 479 0.13 20.79 5.53
C VAL A 479 0.15 19.51 4.69
N TRP A 480 -0.93 18.73 4.71
CA TRP A 480 -1.03 17.52 3.88
C TRP A 480 -1.13 17.82 2.40
N ASP A 481 -1.90 18.84 2.01
CA ASP A 481 -2.02 19.25 0.61
C ASP A 481 -0.66 19.73 0.08
N ILE A 482 0.10 20.51 0.84
CA ILE A 482 1.49 20.91 0.49
C ILE A 482 2.37 19.68 0.34
N GLY A 483 2.33 18.74 1.30
CA GLY A 483 3.12 17.50 1.24
C GLY A 483 2.77 16.66 0.00
N VAL A 484 1.50 16.59 -0.37
CA VAL A 484 1.03 15.89 -1.56
C VAL A 484 1.46 16.60 -2.85
N TRP A 485 1.45 17.93 -2.90
CA TRP A 485 1.94 18.69 -4.05
C TRP A 485 3.45 18.52 -4.25
N VAL A 486 4.23 18.50 -3.15
CA VAL A 486 5.66 18.18 -3.19
C VAL A 486 5.88 16.74 -3.64
N LEU A 487 5.03 15.81 -3.22
CA LEU A 487 5.10 14.43 -3.70
C LEU A 487 4.75 14.33 -5.21
N LEU A 488 3.75 15.08 -5.68
CA LEU A 488 3.27 14.98 -7.06
C LEU A 488 4.19 15.67 -8.07
N LEU A 489 4.54 16.93 -7.84
CA LEU A 489 5.22 17.74 -8.85
C LEU A 489 6.72 17.45 -8.93
N PRO A 490 7.55 17.78 -7.91
CA PRO A 490 8.99 17.57 -8.03
C PRO A 490 9.36 16.10 -7.96
N VAL A 491 8.77 15.31 -7.06
CA VAL A 491 9.19 13.91 -6.90
C VAL A 491 8.78 13.08 -8.10
N GLY A 492 7.49 12.96 -8.43
CA GLY A 492 7.14 12.09 -9.56
C GLY A 492 6.85 12.75 -10.90
N GLY A 493 6.48 14.02 -10.99
CA GLY A 493 6.59 14.76 -12.24
C GLY A 493 8.06 14.82 -12.70
N GLY A 494 8.94 15.30 -11.82
CA GLY A 494 10.39 15.30 -12.06
C GLY A 494 10.98 13.90 -12.23
N GLY A 495 10.56 12.93 -11.42
CA GLY A 495 11.03 11.54 -11.52
C GLY A 495 10.57 10.82 -12.79
N LEU A 496 9.38 11.11 -13.32
CA LEU A 496 8.94 10.60 -14.62
C LEU A 496 9.72 11.23 -15.76
N LEU A 497 9.92 12.55 -15.72
CA LEU A 497 10.79 13.24 -16.68
C LEU A 497 12.21 12.67 -16.66
N TRP A 498 12.72 12.34 -15.47
CA TRP A 498 13.97 11.62 -15.28
C TRP A 498 13.98 10.24 -15.92
N CYS A 499 12.94 9.42 -15.71
CA CYS A 499 12.85 8.13 -16.36
C CYS A 499 12.84 8.26 -17.89
N VAL A 500 12.06 9.20 -18.42
CA VAL A 500 11.99 9.47 -19.87
C VAL A 500 13.33 9.95 -20.42
N GLY A 501 13.99 10.90 -19.76
CA GLY A 501 15.31 11.41 -20.17
C GLY A 501 16.40 10.35 -20.18
N ARG A 502 16.39 9.45 -19.18
CA ARG A 502 17.30 8.30 -19.09
C ARG A 502 17.03 7.26 -20.19
N ILE A 503 15.77 6.89 -20.41
CA ILE A 503 15.38 5.96 -21.49
C ILE A 503 15.74 6.53 -22.87
N ALA A 504 15.59 7.85 -23.07
CA ALA A 504 15.97 8.52 -24.30
C ALA A 504 17.50 8.71 -24.47
N GLY A 505 18.31 8.27 -23.50
CA GLY A 505 19.78 8.38 -23.54
C GLY A 505 20.30 9.81 -23.45
N LYS A 506 19.50 10.75 -22.92
CA LYS A 506 19.89 12.17 -22.77
C LYS A 506 20.60 12.46 -21.44
N TRP A 507 20.37 11.65 -20.40
CA TRP A 507 20.83 11.87 -19.02
C TRP A 507 21.62 10.69 -18.42
#